data_AF-A0A955YXV5-F1
#
_entry.id   AF-A0A955YXV5-F1
#
_cell.length_a   1.000
_cell.length_b   1.000
_cell.length_c   1.000
_cell.angle_alpha   90.00
_cell.angle_beta   90.00
_cell.angle_gamma   90.00
#
_symmetry.space_group_name_H-M   'P 1'
#
loop_
_entity.id
_entity.type
_entity.pdbx_description
1 polymer ?
#
loop_
_entity_poly.entity_id
_entity_poly.type
_entity_poly.pdbx_seq_one_letter_code
_entity_poly.pdbx_strand_id
1 'polypeptide(L)'
;MTAGVELASYKLMFAARRVRALPRAVDGASFAGPGVDLLGRSAEEALSAAAPIARWLEAREPGIAVRSISIDRGKMRVLVTLEAAPKPRVLRIEGAPATELIDEAAPLEALLAREVYAALRARLG
;
A
#
# COMPACT_ATOMS: atom_id res chain seq x y z
N MET A 1 9.79 12.04 -20.29
CA MET A 1 9.33 12.06 -18.89
C MET A 1 7.95 11.45 -18.88
N THR A 2 7.77 10.29 -18.24
CA THR A 2 6.45 9.66 -18.10
C THR A 2 5.66 10.39 -17.02
N ALA A 3 4.50 10.93 -17.38
CA ALA A 3 3.57 11.48 -16.40
C ALA A 3 3.14 10.37 -15.42
N GLY A 4 3.02 10.70 -14.14
CA GLY A 4 2.62 9.73 -13.13
C GLY A 4 3.17 9.98 -11.73
N VAL A 5 3.02 8.97 -10.87
CA VAL A 5 3.41 9.01 -9.47
C VAL A 5 4.35 7.86 -9.16
N GLU A 6 5.49 8.19 -8.56
CA GLU A 6 6.33 7.20 -7.88
C GLU A 6 5.95 7.17 -6.40
N LEU A 7 5.66 6.00 -5.85
CA LEU A 7 5.28 5.86 -4.44
C LEU A 7 6.50 5.71 -3.53
N ALA A 8 6.57 6.49 -2.46
CA ALA A 8 7.56 6.30 -1.39
C ALA A 8 7.11 5.20 -0.42
N SER A 9 5.84 5.25 -0.03
CA SER A 9 5.22 4.29 0.89
C SER A 9 3.70 4.33 0.76
N TYR A 10 3.03 3.28 1.23
CA TYR A 10 1.58 3.24 1.34
C TYR A 10 1.13 2.31 2.45
N LYS A 11 -0.08 2.55 2.93
CA LYS A 11 -0.72 1.77 3.98
C LYS A 11 -2.16 1.42 3.58
N LEU A 12 -2.39 0.12 3.47
CA LEU A 12 -3.71 -0.49 3.30
C LEU A 12 -4.33 -0.70 4.68
N MET A 13 -5.51 -0.15 4.93
CA MET A 13 -6.23 -0.29 6.20
C MET A 13 -7.54 -1.01 5.94
N PHE A 14 -7.50 -2.35 5.94
CA PHE A 14 -8.65 -3.20 5.63
C PHE A 14 -9.82 -2.94 6.58
N ALA A 15 -9.56 -2.94 7.90
CA ALA A 15 -10.59 -2.70 8.91
C ALA A 15 -11.25 -1.31 8.80
N ALA A 16 -10.50 -0.30 8.36
CA ALA A 16 -10.99 1.08 8.19
C ALA A 16 -11.45 1.40 6.76
N ARG A 17 -11.36 0.43 5.83
CA ARG A 17 -11.65 0.60 4.38
C ARG A 17 -11.00 1.85 3.77
N ARG A 18 -9.74 2.09 4.10
CA ARG A 18 -8.97 3.27 3.66
C ARG A 18 -7.60 2.85 3.13
N VAL A 19 -7.10 3.59 2.16
CA VAL A 19 -5.69 3.52 1.76
C VAL A 19 -5.05 4.89 1.90
N ARG A 20 -3.85 4.96 2.47
CA ARG A 20 -3.02 6.17 2.43
C ARG A 20 -1.76 5.88 1.64
N ALA A 21 -1.43 6.74 0.68
CA ALA A 21 -0.24 6.61 -0.14
C ALA A 21 0.56 7.92 -0.10
N LEU A 22 1.88 7.81 -0.01
CA LEU A 22 2.80 8.94 -0.03
C LEU A 22 3.60 8.90 -1.34
N PRO A 23 3.43 9.87 -2.24
CA PRO A 23 4.31 10.03 -3.39
C PRO A 23 5.75 10.34 -2.95
N ARG A 24 6.71 9.75 -3.65
CA ARG A 24 8.10 10.20 -3.71
C ARG A 24 8.25 11.32 -4.73
N ALA A 25 7.65 11.13 -5.91
CA ALA A 25 7.71 12.05 -7.03
C ALA A 25 6.38 12.07 -7.80
N VAL A 26 6.10 13.21 -8.44
CA VAL A 26 4.94 13.41 -9.32
C VAL A 26 5.45 14.07 -10.59
N ASP A 27 5.16 13.48 -11.75
CA ASP A 27 5.63 13.95 -13.07
C ASP A 27 7.16 14.16 -13.12
N GLY A 28 7.90 13.34 -12.37
CA GLY A 28 9.37 13.40 -12.27
C GLY A 28 9.92 14.42 -11.28
N ALA A 29 9.09 15.26 -10.66
CA ALA A 29 9.51 16.20 -9.63
C ALA A 29 9.32 15.62 -8.22
N SER A 30 10.31 15.83 -7.34
CA SER A 30 10.22 15.42 -5.93
C SER A 30 8.96 15.99 -5.27
N PHE A 31 8.21 15.12 -4.59
CA PHE A 31 6.99 15.50 -3.88
C PHE A 31 7.27 15.80 -2.41
N ALA A 32 6.85 16.97 -1.93
CA ALA A 32 7.03 17.42 -0.54
C ALA A 32 5.70 17.68 0.19
N GLY A 33 4.56 17.24 -0.39
CA GLY A 33 3.24 17.45 0.17
C GLY A 33 2.79 16.36 1.16
N PRO A 34 1.58 16.50 1.74
CA PRO A 34 0.99 15.46 2.56
C PRO A 34 0.64 14.21 1.72
N GLY A 35 0.62 13.05 2.38
CA GLY A 35 0.12 11.82 1.77
C GLY A 35 -1.33 11.94 1.33
N VAL A 36 -1.70 11.16 0.32
CA VAL A 36 -3.04 11.10 -0.24
C VAL A 36 -3.82 9.97 0.43
N ASP A 37 -4.96 10.30 1.02
CA ASP A 37 -5.93 9.32 1.49
C ASP A 37 -6.92 9.02 0.34
N LEU A 38 -7.02 7.74 -0.03
CA LEU A 38 -8.06 7.20 -0.89
C LEU A 38 -9.18 6.63 0.00
N LEU A 39 -10.42 6.96 -0.36
CA LEU A 39 -11.63 6.57 0.36
C LEU A 39 -12.69 6.03 -0.61
N GLY A 40 -13.70 5.35 -0.08
CA GLY A 40 -14.81 4.82 -0.87
C GLY A 40 -14.33 3.87 -1.98
N ARG A 41 -14.84 4.06 -3.19
CA ARG A 41 -14.59 3.18 -4.34
C ARG A 41 -13.10 2.98 -4.64
N SER A 42 -12.30 4.04 -4.72
CA SER A 42 -10.86 3.90 -4.99
C SER A 42 -10.13 3.12 -3.91
N ALA A 43 -10.54 3.26 -2.64
CA ALA A 43 -9.99 2.46 -1.56
C ALA A 43 -10.40 0.99 -1.66
N GLU A 44 -11.65 0.70 -2.01
CA GLU A 44 -12.16 -0.66 -2.18
C GLU A 44 -11.47 -1.39 -3.33
N GLU A 45 -11.31 -0.73 -4.47
CA GLU A 45 -10.58 -1.26 -5.61
C GLU A 45 -9.12 -1.57 -5.24
N ALA A 46 -8.45 -0.65 -4.52
CA ALA A 46 -7.09 -0.87 -4.05
C ALA A 46 -6.99 -2.02 -3.03
N LEU A 47 -7.90 -2.11 -2.07
CA LEU A 47 -7.92 -3.19 -1.09
C LEU A 47 -8.19 -4.55 -1.76
N SER A 48 -9.04 -4.59 -2.80
CA SER A 48 -9.25 -5.80 -3.60
C SER A 48 -8.03 -6.17 -4.43
N ALA A 49 -7.31 -5.20 -4.99
CA ALA A 49 -6.08 -5.44 -5.75
C ALA A 49 -4.94 -5.98 -4.87
N ALA A 50 -5.03 -5.85 -3.54
CA ALA A 50 -4.09 -6.42 -2.59
C ALA A 50 -4.29 -7.94 -2.35
N ALA A 51 -5.22 -8.60 -3.05
CA ALA A 51 -5.46 -10.03 -2.91
C ALA A 51 -4.21 -10.92 -3.07
N PRO A 52 -3.26 -10.67 -4.01
CA PRO A 52 -2.03 -11.46 -4.10
C PRO A 52 -1.19 -11.40 -2.83
N ILE A 53 -1.05 -10.21 -2.23
CA ILE A 53 -0.34 -9.99 -0.97
C ILE A 53 -1.02 -10.76 0.17
N ALA A 54 -2.35 -10.71 0.24
CA ALA A 54 -3.11 -11.44 1.25
C ALA A 54 -2.91 -12.95 1.11
N ARG A 55 -2.92 -13.49 -0.12
CA ARG A 55 -2.66 -14.92 -0.38
C ARG A 55 -1.23 -15.32 0.01
N TRP A 56 -0.24 -14.48 -0.29
CA TRP A 56 1.15 -14.72 0.12
C TRP A 56 1.29 -14.82 1.65
N LEU A 57 0.57 -13.97 2.38
CA LEU A 57 0.55 -13.97 3.85
C LEU A 57 -0.18 -15.20 4.41
N GLU A 58 -1.36 -15.51 3.88
CA GLU A 58 -2.17 -16.67 4.28
C GLU A 58 -1.42 -17.99 4.09
N ALA A 59 -0.63 -18.12 3.02
CA ALA A 59 0.17 -19.33 2.77
C ALA A 59 1.25 -19.58 3.84
N ARG A 60 1.69 -18.54 4.56
CA ARG A 60 2.73 -18.63 5.61
C ARG A 60 2.14 -18.63 7.01
N GLU A 61 0.98 -18.00 7.19
CA GLU A 61 0.26 -17.89 8.44
C GLU A 61 -1.22 -18.20 8.18
N PRO A 62 -1.62 -19.49 8.10
CA PRO A 62 -2.99 -19.84 7.74
C PRO A 62 -4.02 -19.40 8.79
N GLY A 63 -5.18 -18.93 8.33
CA GLY A 63 -6.30 -18.49 9.15
C GLY A 63 -6.13 -17.10 9.77
N ILE A 64 -5.15 -16.30 9.33
CA ILE A 64 -4.96 -14.95 9.87
C ILE A 64 -5.90 -13.95 9.22
N ALA A 65 -6.45 -13.05 10.03
CA ALA A 65 -7.12 -11.87 9.53
C ALA A 65 -6.14 -10.69 9.49
N VAL A 66 -5.93 -10.11 8.31
CA VAL A 66 -5.05 -8.94 8.14
C VAL A 66 -5.82 -7.65 8.41
N ARG A 67 -5.36 -6.86 9.38
CA ARG A 67 -5.93 -5.55 9.73
C ARG A 67 -5.40 -4.42 8.86
N SER A 68 -4.09 -4.41 8.66
CA SER A 68 -3.42 -3.41 7.82
C SER A 68 -2.07 -3.89 7.31
N ILE A 69 -1.66 -3.39 6.15
CA ILE A 69 -0.35 -3.62 5.54
C ILE A 69 0.27 -2.26 5.27
N SER A 70 1.52 -2.05 5.67
CA SER A 70 2.30 -0.85 5.35
C SER A 70 3.53 -1.26 4.57
N ILE A 71 3.74 -0.67 3.39
CA ILE A 71 4.88 -0.93 2.52
C ILE A 71 5.70 0.36 2.42
N ASP A 72 7.01 0.24 2.68
CA ASP A 72 7.99 1.32 2.56
C ASP A 72 9.01 0.91 1.50
N ARG A 73 8.94 1.54 0.32
CA ARG A 73 9.83 1.25 -0.82
C ARG A 73 11.23 1.82 -0.60
N GLY A 74 11.38 2.87 0.22
CA GLY A 74 12.69 3.42 0.55
C GLY A 74 13.50 2.48 1.45
N LYS A 75 12.84 1.75 2.34
CA LYS A 75 13.47 0.80 3.27
C LYS A 75 13.33 -0.66 2.85
N MET A 76 12.64 -0.93 1.73
CA MET A 76 12.28 -2.29 1.28
C MET A 76 11.71 -3.15 2.42
N ARG A 77 10.71 -2.60 3.10
CA ARG A 77 10.15 -3.16 4.32
C ARG A 77 8.64 -3.23 4.25
N VAL A 78 8.09 -4.32 4.76
CA VAL A 78 6.65 -4.50 4.93
C VAL A 78 6.30 -4.75 6.40
N LEU A 79 5.33 -3.99 6.90
CA LEU A 79 4.73 -4.20 8.22
C LEU A 79 3.29 -4.67 8.04
N VAL A 80 2.98 -5.83 8.59
CA VAL A 80 1.64 -6.40 8.55
C VAL A 80 1.09 -6.43 9.98
N THR A 81 -0.06 -5.82 10.19
CA THR A 81 -0.80 -5.93 11.44
C THR A 81 -1.88 -6.97 11.25
N LEU A 82 -1.85 -8.00 12.08
CA LEU A 82 -2.81 -9.10 12.11
C LEU A 82 -3.76 -8.90 13.28
N GLU A 83 -5.02 -9.25 13.07
CA GLU A 83 -5.96 -9.43 14.18
C GLU A 83 -5.52 -10.66 14.98
N ALA A 84 -5.41 -10.49 16.29
CA ALA A 84 -5.05 -11.54 17.24
C ALA A 84 -5.59 -11.17 18.63
N ALA A 85 -5.92 -12.18 19.43
CA ALA A 85 -6.33 -12.01 20.82
C ALA A 85 -5.15 -12.28 21.78
N PRO A 86 -4.99 -11.52 22.88
CA PRO A 86 -5.82 -10.40 23.32
C PRO A 86 -5.50 -9.06 22.62
N LYS A 87 -4.42 -9.02 21.82
CA LYS A 87 -3.96 -7.80 21.15
C LYS A 87 -3.47 -8.10 19.73
N PRO A 88 -3.61 -7.14 18.79
CA PRO A 88 -3.06 -7.28 17.45
C PRO A 88 -1.57 -7.61 17.46
N ARG A 89 -1.16 -8.48 16.52
CA ARG A 89 0.24 -8.86 16.32
C ARG A 89 0.79 -8.10 15.11
N VAL A 90 2.04 -7.64 15.20
CA VAL A 90 2.73 -6.99 14.07
C VAL A 90 3.82 -7.92 13.57
N LEU A 91 3.76 -8.26 12.28
CA LEU A 91 4.84 -8.92 11.56
C LEU A 91 5.67 -7.86 10.86
N ARG A 92 6.99 -7.96 11.01
CA ARG A 92 7.97 -7.15 10.28
C ARG A 92 8.67 -8.06 9.28
N ILE A 93 8.51 -7.75 8.00
CA ILE A 93 9.07 -8.50 6.87
C ILE A 93 10.13 -7.61 6.20
N GLU A 94 11.34 -8.12 6.10
CA GLU A 94 12.53 -7.45 5.56
C GLU A 94 13.37 -8.43 4.73
N GLY A 95 14.32 -7.92 3.94
CA GLY A 95 15.20 -8.74 3.10
C GLY A 95 14.46 -9.37 1.92
N ALA A 96 14.89 -10.57 1.51
CA ALA A 96 14.33 -11.25 0.34
C ALA A 96 12.80 -11.47 0.41
N PRO A 97 12.20 -11.89 1.55
CA PRO A 97 10.75 -12.00 1.67
C PRO A 97 9.99 -10.68 1.46
N ALA A 98 10.59 -9.54 1.83
CA ALA A 98 9.98 -8.24 1.60
C ALA A 98 10.02 -7.87 0.11
N THR A 99 11.12 -8.17 -0.58
CA THR A 99 11.22 -7.96 -2.04
C THR A 99 10.17 -8.79 -2.76
N GLU A 100 10.06 -10.09 -2.47
CA GLU A 100 9.04 -10.96 -3.07
C GLU A 100 7.62 -10.38 -2.88
N LEU A 101 7.28 -9.98 -1.66
CA LEU A 101 5.94 -9.47 -1.37
C LEU A 101 5.67 -8.09 -1.99
N ILE A 102 6.72 -7.27 -2.17
CA ILE A 102 6.62 -6.00 -2.90
C ILE A 102 6.45 -6.24 -4.40
N ASP A 103 7.10 -7.26 -4.96
CA ASP A 103 6.92 -7.65 -6.36
C ASP A 103 5.49 -8.15 -6.61
N GLU A 104 4.92 -8.95 -5.70
CA GLU A 104 3.50 -9.34 -5.70
C GLU A 104 2.55 -8.13 -5.60
N ALA A 105 3.02 -7.01 -5.02
CA ALA A 105 2.26 -5.78 -4.92
C ALA A 105 2.28 -4.93 -6.20
N ALA A 106 3.02 -5.30 -7.25
CA ALA A 106 3.16 -4.47 -8.45
C ALA A 106 1.82 -4.05 -9.10
N PRO A 107 0.80 -4.93 -9.25
CA PRO A 107 -0.50 -4.52 -9.79
C PRO A 107 -1.22 -3.50 -8.89
N LEU A 108 -1.10 -3.67 -7.57
CA LEU A 108 -1.61 -2.72 -6.59
C LEU A 108 -0.87 -1.38 -6.69
N GLU A 109 0.46 -1.38 -6.79
CA GLU A 109 1.25 -0.14 -6.90
C GLU A 109 0.89 0.65 -8.16
N ALA A 110 0.66 -0.03 -9.29
CA ALA A 110 0.22 0.61 -10.52
C ALA A 110 -1.16 1.27 -10.37
N LEU A 111 -2.11 0.58 -9.72
CA LEU A 111 -3.43 1.12 -9.39
C LEU A 111 -3.31 2.35 -8.47
N LEU A 112 -2.55 2.22 -7.38
CA LEU A 112 -2.34 3.31 -6.43
C LEU A 112 -1.70 4.53 -7.08
N ALA A 113 -0.68 4.35 -7.92
CA ALA A 113 -0.05 5.44 -8.65
C ALA A 113 -1.07 6.22 -9.51
N ARG A 114 -1.95 5.50 -10.22
CA ARG A 114 -3.01 6.11 -11.02
C ARG A 114 -4.02 6.89 -10.18
N GLU A 115 -4.58 6.27 -9.14
CA GLU A 115 -5.60 6.90 -8.28
C GLU A 115 -5.03 8.10 -7.51
N VAL A 116 -3.80 7.98 -7.01
CA VAL A 116 -3.10 9.07 -6.32
C VAL A 116 -2.82 10.22 -7.28
N TYR A 117 -2.39 9.93 -8.51
CA TYR A 117 -2.17 10.97 -9.51
C TYR A 117 -3.46 11.73 -9.80
N ALA A 118 -4.56 11.01 -10.06
CA ALA A 118 -5.87 11.63 -10.30
C ALA A 118 -6.31 12.51 -9.12
N ALA A 119 -6.17 12.01 -7.89
CA ALA A 119 -6.53 12.76 -6.68
C ALA A 119 -5.67 14.02 -6.47
N LEU A 120 -4.37 13.98 -6.81
CA LEU A 120 -3.50 15.15 -6.74
C LEU A 120 -3.86 16.19 -7.82
N ARG A 121 -4.12 15.73 -9.06
CA ARG A 121 -4.54 16.62 -10.16
C ARG A 121 -5.84 17.34 -9.83
N ALA A 122 -6.81 16.66 -9.21
CA ALA A 122 -8.07 17.25 -8.79
C ALA A 122 -7.96 18.30 -7.69
N ARG A 123 -6.83 18.37 -6.95
CA ARG A 123 -6.58 19.41 -5.94
C ARG A 123 -5.97 20.69 -6.53
N LEU A 124 -5.45 20.60 -7.75
CA LEU A 124 -4.72 21.69 -8.43
C LEU A 124 -5.56 22.39 -9.49
N GLY A 125 -6.69 21.81 -9.88
CA GLY A 125 -7.71 22.44 -10.73
C GLY A 125 -8.83 23.02 -9.88
#